data_AF-U3A2Z7-F1
#
_entry.id   AF-U3A2Z7-F1
#
_cell.length_a   1.000
_cell.length_b   1.000
_cell.length_c   1.000
_cell.angle_alpha   90.00
_cell.angle_beta   90.00
_cell.angle_gamma   90.00
#
_symmetry.space_group_name_H-M   'P 1'
#
loop_
_entity.id
_entity.type
_entity.pdbx_description
1 polymer ?
#
loop_
_entity_poly.entity_id
_entity_poly.type
_entity_poly.pdbx_seq_one_letter_code
_entity_poly.pdbx_strand_id
1 'polypeptide(L)'
;MLFPVDELDGTVFQHRDAELALGDVESENVIVIVPTSLASSYSLTQRPLTAIPVADLPLDVRSELADALDAPIDSYEFIQIGKWTVDSPNHSLAEYTNA
;
A
#
# COMPACT_ATOMS: atom_id res chain seq x y z
N MET A 1 10.63 -7.41 4.51
CA MET A 1 10.33 -8.00 3.17
C MET A 1 9.56 -6.96 2.36
N LEU A 2 9.31 -7.18 1.07
CA LEU A 2 8.38 -6.32 0.32
C LEU A 2 6.95 -6.74 0.67
N PHE A 3 6.00 -5.80 0.65
CA PHE A 3 4.59 -6.08 0.88
C PHE A 3 4.10 -7.20 -0.05
N PRO A 4 3.53 -8.29 0.47
CA PRO A 4 3.30 -9.51 -0.30
C PRO A 4 2.02 -9.40 -1.14
N VAL A 5 2.02 -8.53 -2.15
CA VAL A 5 0.88 -8.29 -3.05
C VAL A 5 0.37 -9.59 -3.68
N ASP A 6 1.30 -10.48 -4.04
CA ASP A 6 1.02 -11.74 -4.73
C ASP A 6 0.40 -12.81 -3.79
N GLU A 7 0.40 -12.58 -2.47
CA GLU A 7 -0.12 -13.48 -1.43
C GLU A 7 -1.43 -12.95 -0.81
N LEU A 8 -1.95 -11.81 -1.28
CA LEU A 8 -3.21 -11.26 -0.80
C LEU A 8 -4.38 -11.96 -1.47
N ASP A 9 -5.24 -12.60 -0.68
CA ASP A 9 -6.53 -13.13 -1.11
C ASP A 9 -7.58 -12.01 -1.23
N GLY A 10 -7.31 -10.97 -2.02
CA GLY A 10 -8.14 -9.76 -2.14
C GLY A 10 -8.12 -9.12 -3.53
N THR A 11 -8.89 -8.03 -3.69
CA THR A 11 -8.89 -7.28 -4.95
C THR A 11 -7.57 -6.52 -5.10
N VAL A 12 -6.89 -6.73 -6.23
CA VAL A 12 -5.65 -6.03 -6.56
C VAL A 12 -5.83 -5.33 -7.90
N PHE A 13 -5.88 -4.00 -7.89
CA PHE A 13 -5.88 -3.19 -9.10
C PHE A 13 -4.43 -2.91 -9.52
N GLN A 14 -4.14 -3.01 -10.82
CA GLN A 14 -2.81 -2.73 -11.37
C GLN A 14 -2.89 -1.82 -12.59
N HIS A 15 -1.79 -1.14 -12.90
CA HIS A 15 -1.66 -0.27 -14.07
C HIS A 15 -2.78 0.78 -14.13
N ARG A 16 -3.55 0.83 -15.23
CA ARG A 16 -4.61 1.80 -15.46
C ARG A 16 -5.75 1.68 -14.44
N ASP A 17 -6.07 0.47 -14.01
CA ASP A 17 -7.16 0.27 -13.06
C ASP A 17 -6.78 0.82 -11.68
N ALA A 18 -5.50 0.74 -11.32
CA ALA A 18 -4.97 1.39 -10.12
C ALA A 18 -4.96 2.92 -10.25
N GLU A 19 -4.61 3.46 -11.41
CA GLU A 19 -4.66 4.92 -11.66
C GLU A 19 -6.10 5.45 -11.52
N LEU A 20 -7.09 4.71 -12.03
CA LEU A 20 -8.50 5.09 -11.91
C LEU A 20 -8.99 4.99 -10.47
N ALA A 21 -8.72 3.87 -9.79
CA ALA A 21 -9.14 3.66 -8.40
C ALA A 21 -8.55 4.71 -7.45
N LEU A 22 -7.27 5.08 -7.64
CA LEU A 22 -6.62 6.10 -6.82
C LEU A 22 -7.00 7.53 -7.22
N GLY A 23 -7.40 7.76 -8.48
CA GLY A 23 -7.81 9.07 -8.96
C GLY A 23 -9.19 9.52 -8.48
N ASP A 24 -10.05 8.57 -8.09
CA ASP A 24 -11.40 8.84 -7.58
C ASP A 24 -11.44 9.06 -6.06
N VAL A 25 -10.30 8.92 -5.36
CA VAL A 25 -10.18 8.97 -3.90
C VAL A 25 -9.29 10.13 -3.48
N GLU A 26 -9.65 10.81 -2.40
CA GLU A 26 -8.81 11.87 -1.83
C GLU A 26 -7.51 11.28 -1.28
N SER A 27 -6.39 11.93 -1.53
CA SER A 27 -5.08 11.36 -1.22
C SER A 27 -4.84 11.13 0.28
N GLU A 28 -5.56 11.83 1.16
CA GLU A 28 -5.56 11.58 2.61
C GLU A 28 -6.13 10.22 3.01
N ASN A 29 -7.00 9.63 2.17
CA ASN A 29 -7.59 8.30 2.36
C ASN A 29 -6.75 7.19 1.73
N VAL A 30 -5.60 7.51 1.13
CA VAL A 30 -4.70 6.53 0.51
C VAL A 30 -3.47 6.34 1.39
N ILE A 31 -3.11 5.10 1.69
CA ILE A 31 -1.85 4.75 2.35
C ILE A 31 -0.79 4.49 1.27
N VAL A 32 0.28 5.28 1.23
CA VAL A 32 1.38 5.05 0.28
C VAL A 32 2.50 4.25 0.91
N ILE A 33 2.83 3.11 0.30
CA ILE A 33 3.91 2.23 0.76
C ILE A 33 5.24 2.66 0.16
N VAL A 34 6.16 3.11 1.03
CA VAL A 34 7.50 3.56 0.63
C VAL A 34 8.63 2.60 1.04
N PRO A 35 9.68 2.48 0.20
CA PRO A 35 10.87 1.71 0.54
C PRO A 35 11.73 2.44 1.57
N THR A 36 12.26 1.73 2.57
CA THR A 36 13.24 2.28 3.53
C THR A 36 14.69 2.03 3.17
N SER A 37 14.95 1.13 2.22
CA SER A 37 16.27 0.80 1.74
C SER A 37 16.39 0.98 0.23
N LEU A 38 17.61 1.22 -0.25
CA LEU A 38 17.91 1.33 -1.67
C LEU A 38 17.53 0.05 -2.43
N ALA A 39 17.75 -1.13 -1.84
CA ALA A 39 17.39 -2.41 -2.44
C ALA A 39 15.85 -2.58 -2.59
N SER A 40 15.09 -2.18 -1.56
CA SER A 40 13.63 -2.14 -1.64
C SER A 40 13.13 -1.09 -2.62
N SER A 41 13.84 0.03 -2.78
CA SER A 41 13.48 1.09 -3.73
C SER A 41 13.59 0.64 -5.17
N TYR A 42 14.67 -0.06 -5.52
CA TYR A 42 14.80 -0.68 -6.85
C TYR A 42 13.69 -1.69 -7.16
N SER A 43 13.24 -2.43 -6.14
CA SER A 43 12.19 -3.43 -6.32
C SER A 43 10.80 -2.78 -6.45
N LEU A 44 10.54 -1.72 -5.67
CA LEU A 44 9.28 -0.96 -5.71
C LEU A 44 9.14 -0.13 -6.99
N THR A 45 10.22 0.48 -7.47
CA THR A 45 10.22 1.24 -8.74
C THR A 45 10.02 0.37 -9.98
N GLN A 46 10.34 -0.93 -9.89
CA GLN A 46 10.08 -1.90 -10.94
C GLN A 46 8.68 -2.51 -10.88
N ARG A 47 7.93 -2.31 -9.78
CA ARG A 47 6.56 -2.80 -9.66
C ARG A 47 5.59 -1.89 -10.43
N PRO A 48 4.58 -2.48 -11.08
CA PRO A 48 3.48 -1.70 -11.63
C PRO A 48 2.77 -0.94 -10.49
N LEU A 49 2.21 0.23 -10.82
CA LEU A 49 1.31 0.91 -9.89
C LEU A 49 0.22 -0.07 -9.48
N THR A 50 0.07 -0.26 -8.18
CA THR A 50 -0.87 -1.20 -7.59
C THR A 50 -1.71 -0.47 -6.54
N ALA A 51 -3.02 -0.69 -6.57
CA ALA A 51 -3.95 -0.21 -5.57
C ALA A 51 -4.72 -1.39 -4.97
N ILE A 52 -4.77 -1.47 -3.64
CA ILE A 52 -5.40 -2.57 -2.91
C ILE A 52 -6.42 -1.95 -1.94
N PRO A 53 -7.70 -2.34 -2.00
CA PRO A 53 -8.69 -1.86 -1.04
C PRO A 53 -8.32 -2.31 0.37
N VAL A 54 -8.37 -1.39 1.33
CA VAL A 54 -8.12 -1.72 2.75
C VAL A 54 -9.12 -2.76 3.26
N ALA A 55 -10.36 -2.68 2.77
CA ALA A 55 -11.43 -3.60 3.12
C ALA A 55 -11.10 -5.07 2.78
N ASP A 56 -10.29 -5.30 1.74
CA ASP A 56 -9.97 -6.63 1.20
C ASP A 56 -8.66 -7.20 1.78
N LEU A 57 -8.01 -6.47 2.69
CA LEU A 57 -6.77 -6.93 3.30
C LEU A 57 -7.03 -8.07 4.29
N PRO A 58 -6.16 -9.10 4.32
CA PRO A 58 -6.13 -10.08 5.38
C PRO A 58 -5.98 -9.42 6.76
N LEU A 59 -6.62 -10.00 7.78
CA LEU A 59 -6.60 -9.46 9.15
C LEU A 59 -5.18 -9.28 9.69
N ASP A 60 -4.29 -10.22 9.41
CA ASP A 60 -2.89 -10.17 9.86
C ASP A 60 -2.15 -8.95 9.28
N VAL A 61 -2.36 -8.68 7.99
CA VAL A 61 -1.81 -7.51 7.28
C VAL A 61 -2.41 -6.21 7.83
N ARG A 62 -3.71 -6.19 8.13
CA ARG A 62 -4.39 -5.00 8.72
C ARG A 62 -3.88 -4.69 10.11
N SER A 63 -3.65 -5.69 10.95
CA SER A 63 -3.14 -5.50 12.30
C SER A 63 -1.72 -4.91 12.29
N GLU A 64 -0.85 -5.42 11.44
CA GLU A 64 0.52 -4.92 11.31
C GLU A 64 0.58 -3.49 10.76
N LEU A 65 -0.28 -3.17 9.79
CA LEU A 65 -0.45 -1.80 9.31
C LEU A 65 -1.01 -0.87 10.39
N ALA A 66 -2.01 -1.31 11.16
CA ALA A 66 -2.61 -0.51 12.21
C ALA A 66 -1.60 -0.10 13.29
N ASP A 67 -0.62 -0.96 13.60
CA ASP A 67 0.46 -0.64 14.54
C ASP A 67 1.41 0.46 14.03
N ALA A 68 1.50 0.63 12.70
CA ALA A 68 2.36 1.61 12.03
C ALA A 68 1.65 2.93 11.64
N LEU A 69 0.34 3.02 11.84
CA LEU A 69 -0.48 4.17 11.46
C LEU A 69 -0.85 5.01 12.70
N ASP A 70 -0.76 6.33 12.56
CA ASP A 70 -1.24 7.27 13.59
C ASP A 70 -2.78 7.36 13.65
N ALA A 71 -3.47 6.79 12.66
CA ALA A 71 -4.92 6.74 12.53
C ALA A 71 -5.41 5.30 12.30
N PRO A 72 -6.68 4.97 12.64
CA PRO A 72 -7.22 3.65 12.41
C PRO A 72 -7.13 3.26 10.93
N ILE A 73 -6.65 2.05 10.63
CA ILE A 73 -6.51 1.60 9.23
C ILE A 73 -7.83 1.70 8.44
N ASP A 74 -8.98 1.54 9.11
CA ASP A 74 -10.31 1.63 8.50
C ASP A 74 -10.73 3.07 8.10
N SER A 75 -9.94 4.09 8.45
CA SER A 75 -10.14 5.44 7.90
C SER A 75 -9.59 5.60 6.49
N TYR A 76 -8.83 4.62 5.99
CA TYR A 76 -8.24 4.63 4.67
C TYR A 76 -9.01 3.70 3.71
N GLU A 77 -9.07 4.09 2.44
CA GLU A 77 -9.79 3.35 1.40
C GLU A 77 -8.85 2.42 0.63
N PHE A 78 -7.63 2.88 0.31
CA PHE A 78 -6.68 2.15 -0.53
C PHE A 78 -5.27 2.17 0.02
N ILE A 79 -4.54 1.10 -0.31
CA ILE A 79 -3.08 1.04 -0.22
C ILE A 79 -2.50 1.16 -1.63
N GLN A 80 -1.59 2.11 -1.80
CA GLN A 80 -0.82 2.31 -3.03
C GLN A 80 0.59 1.73 -2.89
N ILE A 81 0.99 0.92 -3.88
CA ILE A 81 2.32 0.32 -3.98
C ILE A 81 2.92 0.61 -5.35
N GLY A 82 4.22 0.92 -5.38
CA GLY A 82 4.97 1.15 -6.62
C GLY A 82 5.13 2.63 -6.95
N LYS A 83 4.87 3.01 -8.20
CA LYS A 83 5.03 4.40 -8.66
C LYS A 83 4.10 5.33 -7.88
N TRP A 84 4.63 6.44 -7.37
CA TRP A 84 3.84 7.44 -6.66
C TRP A 84 3.01 8.30 -7.63
N THR A 85 1.72 8.44 -7.37
CA THR A 85 0.76 9.16 -8.24
C THR A 85 -0.12 10.19 -7.52
N VAL A 86 -0.23 10.15 -6.18
CA VAL A 86 -1.11 11.04 -5.38
C VAL A 86 -0.40 11.58 -4.15
N ASP A 87 -0.40 12.89 -3.87
CA ASP A 87 0.25 13.46 -2.68
C ASP A 87 -0.44 13.03 -1.37
N SER A 88 0.09 12.01 -0.69
CA SER A 88 -0.49 11.38 0.50
C SER A 88 0.56 11.29 1.64
N PRO A 89 0.16 11.27 2.92
CA PRO A 89 1.08 10.95 4.02
C PRO A 89 1.80 9.62 3.76
N ASN A 90 3.13 9.69 3.70
CA ASN A 90 3.97 8.52 3.46
C ASN A 90 3.96 7.58 4.68
N HIS A 91 3.52 6.34 4.48
CA HIS A 91 3.58 5.31 5.51
C HIS A 91 4.64 4.28 5.14
N SER A 92 5.76 4.36 5.84
CA SER A 92 6.98 3.62 5.55
C SER A 92 6.91 2.20 6.13
N LEU A 93 6.54 1.20 5.31
CA LEU A 93 6.45 -0.21 5.71
C LEU A 93 7.81 -0.93 5.86
N ALA A 94 8.77 -0.30 6.54
CA ALA A 94 10.02 -0.95 6.91
C ALA A 94 9.81 -2.18 7.80
N GLU A 95 8.66 -2.26 8.47
CA GLU A 95 8.37 -3.22 9.51
C GLU A 95 7.50 -4.39 9.05
N TYR A 96 7.37 -4.64 7.73
CA TYR A 96 6.88 -5.94 7.24
C TYR A 96 7.97 -7.01 7.47
N THR A 97 8.17 -7.34 8.74
CA THR A 97 9.05 -8.41 9.19
C THR A 97 8.18 -9.63 9.37
N ASN A 98 8.32 -10.61 8.47
CA ASN A 98 8.08 -11.99 8.89
C ASN A 98 8.87 -12.16 10.19
N ALA A 99 8.18 -12.59 11.24
CA ALA A 99 8.75 -12.91 12.54
C ALA A 99 10.12 -13.60 12.45
#